data_AF-A0A7C4H268-F1
#
_entry.id   AF-A0A7C4H268-F1
#
_cell.length_a   1.000
_cell.length_b   1.000
_cell.length_c   1.000
_cell.angle_alpha   90.00
_cell.angle_beta   90.00
_cell.angle_gamma   90.00
#
_symmetry.space_group_name_H-M   'P 1'
#
loop_
_entity.id
_entity.type
_entity.pdbx_description
1 polymer ?
#
loop_
_entity_poly.entity_id
_entity_poly.type
_entity_poly.pdbx_seq_one_letter_code
_entity_poly.pdbx_strand_id
1 'polypeptide(L)'
;MVIEMIGERESRILEDIEEEISRLVRSSEEVEEKVSRMLTGTIKVRYCSLMRDYSEIIEAIRKGEVVITSLSSLEDSIIKVAISEVKEEVEKNLGKMYFINRPVLLILPSNAVLVTQV
;
A
#
# COMPACT_ATOMS: atom_id res chain seq x y z
N MET A 1 53.42 -24.59 23.93
CA MET A 1 52.06 -24.18 24.34
C MET A 1 51.78 -22.78 23.83
N VAL A 2 51.44 -22.63 22.56
CA VAL A 2 51.05 -21.34 21.93
C VAL A 2 49.91 -21.58 20.93
N ILE A 3 49.78 -22.82 20.41
CA ILE A 3 48.82 -23.22 19.39
C ILE A 3 47.40 -23.44 19.97
N GLU A 4 47.26 -23.93 21.21
CA GLU A 4 45.94 -24.13 21.85
C GLU A 4 45.22 -22.80 22.17
N MET A 5 45.97 -21.75 22.55
CA MET A 5 45.40 -20.44 22.90
C MET A 5 44.88 -19.63 21.70
N ILE A 6 45.33 -19.93 20.48
CA ILE A 6 44.85 -19.25 19.26
C ILE A 6 43.49 -19.83 18.84
N GLY A 7 43.35 -21.17 18.90
CA GLY A 7 42.10 -21.86 18.55
C GLY A 7 40.92 -21.48 19.45
N GLU A 8 41.12 -21.33 20.76
CA GLU A 8 40.04 -20.90 21.67
C GLU A 8 39.57 -19.46 21.40
N ARG A 9 40.49 -18.59 20.97
CA ARG A 9 40.19 -17.18 20.70
C ARG A 9 39.47 -17.02 19.36
N GLU A 10 39.87 -17.78 18.35
CA GLU A 10 39.18 -17.86 17.06
C GLU A 10 37.78 -18.49 17.20
N SER A 11 37.64 -19.54 18.02
CA SER A 11 36.35 -20.18 18.26
C SER A 11 35.34 -19.25 18.91
N ARG A 12 35.76 -18.41 19.87
CA ARG A 12 34.88 -17.39 20.48
C ARG A 12 34.46 -16.30 19.50
N ILE A 13 35.38 -15.86 18.65
CA ILE A 13 35.06 -14.86 17.62
C ILE A 13 34.03 -15.42 16.62
N LEU A 14 34.13 -16.70 16.26
CA LEU A 14 33.17 -17.36 15.39
C LEU A 14 31.80 -17.50 16.07
N GLU A 15 31.75 -17.88 17.35
CA GLU A 15 30.50 -17.92 18.12
C GLU A 15 29.83 -16.54 18.20
N ASP A 16 30.59 -15.48 18.48
CA ASP A 16 30.08 -14.10 18.53
C ASP A 16 29.50 -13.66 17.17
N ILE A 17 30.16 -14.04 16.06
CA ILE A 17 29.68 -13.75 14.70
C ILE A 17 28.40 -14.54 14.39
N GLU A 18 28.33 -15.83 14.72
CA GLU A 18 27.14 -16.65 14.49
C GLU A 18 25.93 -16.15 15.29
N GLU A 19 26.16 -15.68 16.52
CA GLU A 19 25.11 -15.13 17.37
C GLU A 19 24.61 -13.77 16.86
N GLU A 20 25.50 -12.93 16.31
CA GLU A 20 25.14 -11.67 15.66
C GLU A 20 24.38 -11.91 14.35
N ILE A 21 24.83 -12.85 13.52
CA ILE A 21 24.12 -13.25 12.29
C ILE A 21 22.73 -13.79 12.65
N SER A 22 22.62 -14.63 13.68
CA SER A 22 21.33 -15.16 14.13
C SER A 22 20.38 -14.06 14.62
N ARG A 23 20.90 -13.04 15.30
CA ARG A 23 20.11 -11.86 15.71
C ARG A 23 19.69 -11.01 14.52
N LEU A 24 20.57 -10.80 13.55
CA LEU A 24 20.27 -10.06 12.33
C LEU A 24 19.19 -10.77 11.51
N VAL A 25 19.30 -12.08 11.31
CA VAL A 25 18.29 -12.88 10.59
C VAL A 25 16.95 -12.82 11.31
N ARG A 26 16.89 -13.04 12.64
CA ARG A 26 15.63 -12.95 13.39
C ARG A 26 15.02 -11.56 13.37
N SER A 27 15.82 -10.51 13.46
CA SER A 27 15.32 -9.13 13.37
C SER A 27 14.81 -8.81 11.97
N SER A 28 15.45 -9.33 10.93
CA SER A 28 14.98 -9.23 9.55
C SER A 28 13.67 -9.99 9.35
N GLU A 29 13.56 -11.21 9.88
CA GLU A 29 12.33 -12.01 9.86
C GLU A 29 11.19 -11.31 10.61
N GLU A 30 11.44 -10.74 11.79
CA GLU A 30 10.42 -9.97 12.53
C GLU A 30 9.97 -8.70 11.79
N VAL A 31 10.89 -8.01 11.11
CA VAL A 31 10.57 -6.84 10.27
C VAL A 31 9.77 -7.28 9.05
N GLU A 32 10.17 -8.37 8.39
CA GLU A 32 9.48 -8.94 7.25
C GLU A 32 8.08 -9.46 7.63
N GLU A 33 7.93 -10.06 8.81
CA GLU A 33 6.63 -10.49 9.35
C GLU A 33 5.76 -9.29 9.73
N LYS A 34 6.32 -8.23 10.33
CA LYS A 34 5.58 -6.99 10.62
C LYS A 34 5.12 -6.29 9.34
N VAL A 35 5.97 -6.23 8.32
CA VAL A 35 5.65 -5.65 7.01
C VAL A 35 4.63 -6.52 6.27
N SER A 36 4.79 -7.84 6.30
CA SER A 36 3.84 -8.80 5.73
C SER A 36 2.48 -8.70 6.41
N ARG A 37 2.42 -8.62 7.75
CA ARG A 37 1.18 -8.40 8.52
C ARG A 37 0.57 -7.00 8.29
N MET A 38 1.37 -5.97 7.99
CA MET A 38 0.84 -4.66 7.56
C MET A 38 0.28 -4.68 6.14
N LEU A 39 0.77 -5.58 5.28
CA LEU A 39 0.37 -5.70 3.87
C LEU A 39 -0.59 -6.85 3.57
N THR A 40 -1.02 -7.64 4.57
CA THR A 40 -1.95 -8.78 4.40
C THR A 40 -3.36 -8.41 3.92
N GLY A 41 -3.68 -7.12 3.74
CA GLY A 41 -4.86 -6.73 2.98
C GLY A 41 -4.53 -6.80 1.49
N THR A 42 -5.02 -7.81 0.77
CA THR A 42 -5.02 -7.76 -0.70
C THR A 42 -5.77 -6.50 -1.14
N ILE A 43 -5.02 -5.46 -1.54
CA ILE A 43 -5.62 -4.23 -2.04
C ILE A 43 -6.22 -4.54 -3.40
N LYS A 44 -7.54 -4.61 -3.47
CA LYS A 44 -8.26 -4.77 -4.73
C LYS A 44 -8.25 -3.44 -5.47
N VAL A 45 -7.76 -3.46 -6.69
CA VAL A 45 -7.80 -2.31 -7.60
C VAL A 45 -8.92 -2.52 -8.60
N ARG A 46 -9.82 -1.55 -8.72
CA ARG A 46 -10.91 -1.54 -9.69
C ARG A 46 -10.70 -0.41 -10.70
N TYR A 47 -10.77 -0.75 -11.98
CA TYR A 47 -10.83 0.22 -13.06
C TYR A 47 -12.29 0.38 -13.52
N CYS A 48 -12.84 1.59 -13.40
CA CYS A 48 -14.19 1.91 -13.85
C CYS A 48 -14.14 2.97 -14.95
N SER A 49 -14.88 2.80 -16.04
CA SER A 49 -15.21 3.93 -16.91
C SER A 49 -16.36 4.69 -16.25
N LEU A 50 -16.23 6.00 -15.98
CA LEU A 50 -17.33 6.77 -15.39
C LEU A 50 -18.45 6.90 -16.43
N MET A 51 -19.48 6.06 -16.28
CA MET A 51 -20.71 6.08 -17.06
C MET A 51 -21.74 6.98 -16.35
N ARG A 52 -22.92 7.20 -16.97
CA ARG A 52 -23.97 8.07 -16.43
C ARG A 52 -24.42 7.73 -14.99
N ASP A 53 -24.21 6.51 -14.53
CA ASP A 53 -24.74 6.03 -13.24
C ASP A 53 -23.73 6.00 -12.08
N TYR A 54 -22.40 6.04 -12.33
CA TYR A 54 -21.27 6.01 -11.35
C TYR A 54 -21.44 5.15 -10.07
N SER A 55 -22.40 4.23 -10.05
CA SER A 55 -22.86 3.42 -8.94
C SER A 55 -21.82 2.35 -8.58
N GLU A 56 -21.14 1.81 -9.59
CA GLU A 56 -20.02 0.89 -9.42
C GLU A 56 -18.83 1.52 -8.67
N ILE A 57 -18.62 2.84 -8.81
CA ILE A 57 -17.54 3.55 -8.11
C ILE A 57 -17.89 3.70 -6.64
N ILE A 58 -19.13 4.12 -6.36
CA ILE A 58 -19.65 4.22 -4.99
C ILE A 58 -19.56 2.86 -4.30
N GLU A 59 -19.96 1.79 -4.98
CA GLU A 59 -19.87 0.43 -4.44
C GLU A 59 -18.42 0.03 -4.14
N ALA A 60 -17.49 0.32 -5.05
CA ALA A 60 -16.08 0.01 -4.87
C ALA A 60 -15.43 0.80 -3.71
N ILE A 61 -15.81 2.07 -3.53
CA ILE A 61 -15.38 2.89 -2.39
C ILE A 61 -15.82 2.25 -1.07
N ARG A 62 -17.10 1.85 -0.98
CA ARG A 62 -17.66 1.21 0.23
C ARG A 62 -17.01 -0.14 0.55
N LYS A 63 -16.52 -0.84 -0.46
CA LYS A 63 -15.76 -2.09 -0.31
C LYS A 63 -14.31 -1.88 0.10
N GLY A 64 -13.85 -0.62 0.21
CA GLY A 64 -12.46 -0.30 0.51
C GLY A 64 -11.50 -0.67 -0.62
N GLU A 65 -11.96 -0.63 -1.87
CA GLU A 65 -11.13 -0.88 -3.04
C GLU A 65 -10.41 0.40 -3.49
N VAL A 66 -9.22 0.26 -4.09
CA VAL A 66 -8.59 1.35 -4.83
C VAL A 66 -9.32 1.49 -6.15
N VAL A 67 -9.81 2.69 -6.48
CA VAL A 67 -10.55 2.92 -7.73
C VAL A 67 -9.75 3.82 -8.65
N ILE A 68 -9.59 3.40 -9.91
CA ILE A 68 -9.07 4.24 -10.99
C ILE A 68 -10.22 4.45 -11.97
N THR A 69 -10.52 5.68 -12.32
CA THR A 69 -11.64 5.96 -13.23
C THR A 69 -11.39 7.12 -14.17
N SER A 70 -11.82 6.96 -15.42
CA SER A 70 -11.76 8.01 -16.44
C SER A 70 -13.12 8.70 -16.59
N LEU A 71 -13.11 10.03 -16.57
CA LEU A 71 -14.25 10.90 -16.84
C LEU A 71 -14.38 11.27 -18.33
N SER A 72 -13.53 10.72 -19.21
CA SER A 72 -13.43 11.12 -20.62
C SER A 72 -14.72 10.95 -21.44
N SER A 73 -15.64 10.10 -20.97
CA SER A 73 -16.91 9.79 -21.64
C SER A 73 -18.09 10.64 -21.20
N LEU A 74 -17.90 11.59 -20.28
CA LEU A 74 -18.98 12.39 -19.69
C LEU A 74 -18.97 13.83 -20.21
N GLU A 75 -20.17 14.41 -20.28
CA GLU A 75 -20.33 15.84 -20.52
C GLU A 75 -19.97 16.64 -19.26
N ASP A 76 -19.43 17.85 -19.43
CA ASP A 76 -18.99 18.73 -18.33
C ASP A 76 -20.07 18.99 -17.26
N SER A 77 -21.34 19.04 -17.69
CA SER A 77 -22.51 19.20 -16.81
C SER A 77 -22.69 18.00 -15.86
N ILE A 78 -22.45 16.79 -16.36
CA ILE A 78 -22.58 15.52 -15.63
C ILE A 78 -21.34 15.28 -14.76
N ILE A 79 -20.15 15.67 -15.24
CA ILE A 79 -18.88 15.51 -14.53
C ILE A 79 -18.93 16.20 -13.16
N LYS A 80 -19.46 17.43 -13.09
CA LYS A 80 -19.52 18.17 -11.81
C LYS A 80 -20.38 17.48 -10.76
N VAL A 81 -21.54 16.97 -11.18
CA VAL A 81 -22.47 16.26 -10.28
C VAL A 81 -21.83 14.95 -9.82
N ALA A 82 -21.31 14.15 -10.76
CA ALA A 82 -20.68 12.87 -10.46
C ALA A 82 -19.46 13.01 -9.54
N ILE A 83 -18.58 13.99 -9.79
CA ILE A 83 -17.43 14.27 -8.90
C ILE A 83 -17.92 14.67 -7.51
N SER A 84 -18.97 15.48 -7.41
CA SER A 84 -19.50 15.92 -6.11
C SER A 84 -19.97 14.73 -5.28
N GLU A 85 -20.75 13.82 -5.88
CA GLU A 85 -21.28 12.65 -5.19
C GLU A 85 -20.19 11.63 -4.84
N VAL A 86 -19.26 11.36 -5.77
CA VAL A 86 -18.10 10.51 -5.52
C VAL A 86 -17.25 11.08 -4.39
N LYS A 87 -17.01 12.40 -4.38
CA LYS A 87 -16.24 13.07 -3.33
C LYS A 87 -16.90 12.93 -1.96
N GLU A 88 -18.22 13.13 -1.89
CA GLU A 88 -18.97 12.95 -0.63
C GLU A 88 -18.84 11.52 -0.10
N GLU A 89 -18.93 10.51 -0.97
CA GLU A 89 -18.76 9.11 -0.57
C GLU A 89 -17.32 8.81 -0.12
N VAL A 90 -16.31 9.37 -0.79
CA VAL A 90 -14.90 9.23 -0.38
C VAL A 90 -14.67 9.82 1.01
N GLU A 91 -15.19 11.02 1.29
CA GLU A 91 -15.07 11.68 2.59
C GLU A 91 -15.78 10.88 3.70
N LYS A 92 -16.98 10.35 3.43
CA LYS A 92 -17.71 9.47 4.36
C LYS A 92 -16.92 8.21 4.74
N ASN A 93 -16.14 7.67 3.82
CA ASN A 93 -15.33 6.47 4.03
C ASN A 93 -13.87 6.78 4.44
N LEU A 94 -13.57 8.04 4.79
CA LEU A 94 -12.23 8.52 5.18
C LEU A 94 -11.16 8.25 4.12
N GLY A 95 -11.57 8.10 2.85
CA GLY A 95 -10.69 7.89 1.73
C GLY A 95 -10.04 9.17 1.23
N LYS A 96 -9.25 9.05 0.16
CA LYS A 96 -8.60 10.18 -0.51
C LYS A 96 -8.83 10.09 -2.01
N MET A 97 -9.05 11.23 -2.65
CA MET A 97 -9.26 11.33 -4.10
C MET A 97 -8.20 12.24 -4.72
N TYR A 98 -7.64 11.80 -5.84
CA TYR A 98 -6.58 12.48 -6.57
C TYR A 98 -6.89 12.52 -8.06
N PHE A 99 -6.47 13.60 -8.73
CA PHE A 99 -6.35 13.61 -10.19
C PHE A 99 -4.93 13.19 -10.54
N ILE A 100 -4.77 12.01 -11.16
CA ILE A 100 -3.47 11.52 -11.62
C ILE A 100 -3.14 11.99 -13.04
N ASN A 101 -4.16 12.22 -13.85
CA ASN A 101 -4.09 12.92 -15.14
C ASN A 101 -5.47 13.54 -15.40
N ARG A 102 -5.63 14.58 -16.22
CA ARG A 102 -6.98 14.99 -16.65
C ARG A 102 -7.38 14.12 -17.85
N PRO A 103 -8.53 13.43 -17.86
CA PRO A 103 -9.64 13.45 -16.90
C PRO A 103 -9.76 12.15 -16.06
N VAL A 104 -8.65 11.67 -15.51
CA VAL A 104 -8.52 10.41 -14.73
C VAL A 104 -8.40 10.67 -13.22
N LEU A 105 -9.26 10.02 -12.46
CA LEU A 105 -9.31 10.03 -11.01
C LEU A 105 -8.71 8.75 -10.43
N LEU A 106 -7.98 8.90 -9.32
CA LEU A 106 -7.55 7.85 -8.42
C LEU A 106 -8.22 8.06 -7.07
N ILE A 107 -8.82 7.00 -6.53
CA ILE A 107 -9.49 7.00 -5.23
C ILE A 107 -8.82 5.93 -4.38
N LEU A 108 -8.35 6.33 -3.20
CA LEU A 108 -7.70 5.48 -2.23
C LEU A 108 -8.60 5.31 -1.01
N PRO A 109 -8.81 4.07 -0.53
CA PRO A 109 -9.50 3.84 0.73
C PRO A 109 -8.63 4.31 1.91
N SER A 110 -9.24 4.47 3.08
CA SER A 110 -8.60 5.01 4.29
C SER A 110 -7.38 4.22 4.78
N ASN A 111 -7.34 2.92 4.46
CA ASN A 111 -6.25 2.01 4.80
C ASN A 111 -5.16 1.92 3.71
N ALA A 112 -5.28 2.62 2.59
CA ALA A 112 -4.27 2.64 1.54
C ALA A 112 -3.30 3.82 1.70
N VAL A 113 -2.02 3.53 1.51
CA VAL A 113 -0.94 4.53 1.50
C VAL A 113 -0.38 4.63 0.09
N LEU A 114 -0.40 5.83 -0.48
CA LEU A 114 0.29 6.12 -1.73
C LEU A 114 1.78 6.38 -1.43
N VAL A 115 2.66 5.50 -1.92
CA VAL A 115 4.12 5.67 -1.82
C VAL A 115 4.64 6.16 -3.16
N THR A 116 5.31 7.31 -3.18
CA THR A 116 6.03 7.81 -4.36
C THR A 116 7.51 7.52 -4.18
N GLN A 117 8.15 6.86 -5.15
CA GLN A 117 9.62 6.76 -5.17
C GLN A 117 10.17 8.10 -5.64
N VAL A 118 11.08 8.68 -4.85
CA VAL A 118 11.79 9.93 -5.13
C VAL A 118 13.21 9.59 -5.56
#